data_AF-A0A8J6ZBI6-F1
#
_entry.id   AF-A0A8J6ZBI6-F1
#
_cell.length_a   1.000
_cell.length_b   1.000
_cell.length_c   1.000
_cell.angle_alpha   90.00
_cell.angle_beta   90.00
_cell.angle_gamma   90.00
#
_symmetry.space_group_name_H-M   'P 1'
#
loop_
_entity.id
_entity.type
_entity.pdbx_description
1 polymer ?
#
loop_
_entity_poly.entity_id
_entity_poly.type
_entity_poly.pdbx_seq_one_letter_code
_entity_poly.pdbx_strand_id
1 'polypeptide(L)'
;MSDGGGSAFAVAQQIGKSLFLPIAVLPFAGVLLGIGASFSNPTTIAAYGLESALHPGSALFSFMLILSNVGGAIFGNLPLI
;
A
#
# COMPACT_ATOMS: atom_id res chain seq x y z
N MET A 1 -43.03 21.36 -2.79
CA MET A 1 -41.79 21.62 -3.54
C MET A 1 -40.64 21.65 -2.55
N SER A 2 -39.88 20.56 -2.45
CA SER A 2 -38.49 20.52 -1.94
C SER A 2 -37.90 19.10 -2.05
N ASP A 3 -37.92 18.50 -3.24
CA ASP A 3 -37.29 17.20 -3.53
C ASP A 3 -35.83 17.32 -4.04
N GLY A 4 -35.21 18.50 -3.87
CA GLY A 4 -33.85 18.77 -4.36
C GLY A 4 -32.72 18.44 -3.38
N GLY A 5 -32.98 18.37 -2.06
CA GLY A 5 -31.95 18.23 -1.04
C GLY A 5 -31.49 16.79 -0.76
N GLY A 6 -32.38 15.80 -0.89
CA GLY A 6 -32.09 14.40 -0.57
C GLY A 6 -31.19 13.69 -1.60
N SER A 7 -31.31 14.07 -2.88
CA SER A 7 -30.51 13.49 -3.97
C SER A 7 -29.02 13.86 -3.84
N ALA A 8 -28.71 15.13 -3.58
CA ALA A 8 -27.33 15.57 -3.35
C ALA A 8 -26.69 14.91 -2.11
N PHE A 9 -27.47 14.73 -1.04
CA PHE A 9 -27.01 14.06 0.18
C PHE A 9 -26.80 12.56 -0.02
N ALA A 10 -27.64 11.89 -0.82
CA ALA A 10 -27.48 10.49 -1.19
C ALA A 10 -26.24 10.25 -2.06
N VAL A 11 -25.97 11.15 -3.02
CA VAL A 11 -24.75 11.11 -3.84
C VAL A 11 -23.51 11.34 -2.98
N ALA A 12 -23.54 12.28 -2.03
CA ALA A 12 -22.46 12.51 -1.08
C ALA A 12 -22.18 11.28 -0.19
N GLN A 13 -23.22 10.58 0.28
CA GLN A 13 -23.06 9.32 1.01
C GLN A 13 -22.47 8.20 0.13
N GLN A 14 -22.88 8.11 -1.13
CA GLN A 14 -22.34 7.13 -2.07
C GLN A 14 -20.85 7.37 -2.34
N ILE A 15 -20.44 8.63 -2.52
CA ILE A 15 -19.03 9.03 -2.65
C ILE A 15 -18.27 8.72 -1.37
N GLY A 16 -18.82 9.05 -0.20
CA GLY A 16 -18.19 8.75 1.10
C GLY A 16 -17.95 7.25 1.31
N LYS A 17 -18.87 6.40 0.84
CA LYS A 17 -18.72 4.94 0.89
C LYS A 17 -17.65 4.41 -0.06
N SER A 18 -17.50 4.97 -1.27
CA SER A 18 -16.45 4.52 -2.19
C SER A 18 -15.07 4.95 -1.71
N LEU A 19 -14.94 6.15 -1.14
CA LEU A 19 -13.66 6.64 -0.59
C LEU A 19 -13.20 5.87 0.67
N PHE A 20 -14.11 5.19 1.38
CA PHE A 20 -13.75 4.39 2.57
C PHE A 20 -12.86 3.19 2.23
N LEU A 21 -13.10 2.52 1.10
CA LEU A 21 -12.38 1.31 0.71
C LEU A 21 -10.87 1.59 0.45
N PRO A 22 -10.49 2.63 -0.32
CA PRO A 22 -9.09 3.03 -0.47
C PRO A 22 -8.44 3.45 0.84
N ILE A 23 -9.14 4.22 1.68
CA ILE A 23 -8.62 4.73 2.95
C ILE A 23 -8.31 3.57 3.90
N ALA A 24 -9.15 2.53 3.93
CA ALA A 24 -8.93 1.36 4.78
C ALA A 24 -7.73 0.50 4.32
N VAL A 25 -7.41 0.48 3.02
CA VAL A 25 -6.33 -0.33 2.45
C VAL A 25 -4.97 0.38 2.46
N LEU A 26 -4.97 1.71 2.48
CA LEU A 26 -3.78 2.57 2.46
C LEU A 26 -2.75 2.26 3.56
N PRO A 27 -3.13 2.05 4.84
CA PRO A 27 -2.20 1.75 5.92
C PRO A 27 -1.46 0.44 5.69
N PHE A 28 -2.17 -0.59 5.24
CA PHE A 28 -1.57 -1.89 4.93
C PHE A 28 -0.59 -1.78 3.75
N ALA A 29 -0.96 -1.05 2.70
CA ALA A 29 -0.06 -0.76 1.58
C ALA A 29 1.22 -0.06 2.04
N GLY A 30 1.11 0.92 2.93
CA GLY A 30 2.25 1.63 3.52
C GLY A 30 3.15 0.74 4.35
N VAL A 31 2.59 -0.14 5.19
CA VAL A 31 3.36 -1.10 6.00
C VAL A 31 4.10 -2.10 5.12
N LEU A 32 3.42 -2.70 4.13
CA LEU A 32 4.05 -3.65 3.20
C LEU A 32 5.16 -2.99 2.39
N LEU A 33 4.92 -1.79 1.86
CA LEU A 33 5.91 -1.04 1.09
C LEU A 33 7.10 -0.64 1.96
N GLY A 34 6.85 -0.09 3.15
CA GLY A 34 7.89 0.37 4.06
C GLY A 34 8.80 -0.77 4.52
N ILE A 35 8.22 -1.87 4.98
CA ILE A 35 8.99 -3.04 5.41
C ILE A 35 9.75 -3.65 4.22
N GLY A 36 9.07 -3.90 3.10
CA GLY A 36 9.68 -4.46 1.90
C GLY A 36 10.86 -3.62 1.40
N ALA A 37 10.68 -2.30 1.28
CA ALA A 37 11.70 -1.37 0.81
C ALA A 37 12.87 -1.20 1.80
N SER A 38 12.62 -1.22 3.11
CA SER A 38 13.68 -1.13 4.11
C SER A 38 14.57 -2.38 4.11
N PHE A 39 13.99 -3.58 4.05
CA PHE A 39 14.76 -4.81 4.07
C PHE A 39 15.29 -5.23 2.69
N SER A 40 14.79 -4.68 1.59
CA SER A 40 15.38 -4.87 0.26
C SER A 40 16.46 -3.84 -0.09
N ASN A 41 16.74 -2.85 0.77
CA ASN A 41 17.72 -1.80 0.48
C ASN A 41 19.15 -2.29 0.81
N PRO A 42 20.10 -2.26 -0.16
CA PRO A 42 21.45 -2.74 0.04
C PRO A 42 22.19 -2.02 1.20
N THR A 43 21.91 -0.74 1.43
CA THR A 43 22.51 0.04 2.52
C THR A 43 22.01 -0.43 3.89
N THR A 44 20.72 -0.79 4.00
CA THR A 44 20.13 -1.29 5.25
C THR A 44 20.59 -2.71 5.54
N ILE A 45 20.70 -3.55 4.52
CA ILE A 45 21.22 -4.91 4.64
C ILE A 45 22.68 -4.87 5.17
N ALA A 46 23.51 -3.99 4.61
CA ALA A 46 24.89 -3.78 5.05
C ALA A 46 24.97 -3.20 6.47
N ALA A 47 24.12 -2.21 6.81
CA ALA A 47 24.12 -1.57 8.12
C ALA A 47 23.75 -2.52 9.27
N TYR A 48 22.87 -3.49 9.03
CA TYR A 48 22.50 -4.49 10.03
C TYR A 48 23.33 -5.79 9.95
N GLY A 49 24.24 -5.92 8.98
CA GLY A 49 25.04 -7.14 8.78
C GLY A 49 24.21 -8.35 8.29
N LEU A 50 23.04 -8.10 7.68
CA LEU A 50 22.17 -9.14 7.13
C LEU A 50 22.57 -9.59 5.72
N GLU A 51 23.74 -9.18 5.21
CA GLU A 51 24.24 -9.56 3.87
C GLU A 51 24.27 -11.08 3.65
N SER A 52 24.46 -11.88 4.71
CA SER A 52 24.46 -13.34 4.62
C SER A 52 23.07 -13.96 4.40
N ALA A 53 22.00 -13.26 4.77
CA ALA A 53 20.62 -13.77 4.73
C ALA A 53 19.71 -13.01 3.74
N LEU A 54 19.96 -11.71 3.54
CA LEU A 54 19.25 -10.84 2.61
C LEU A 54 20.16 -10.38 1.48
N HIS A 55 20.85 -11.32 0.84
CA HIS A 55 21.52 -11.04 -0.42
C HIS A 55 20.55 -11.16 -1.61
N PRO A 56 20.83 -10.45 -2.73
CA PRO A 56 20.17 -10.70 -4.00
C PRO A 56 20.21 -12.20 -4.35
N GLY A 57 19.03 -12.79 -4.60
CA GLY A 57 18.88 -14.22 -4.88
C GLY A 57 18.53 -15.10 -3.67
N SER A 58 18.52 -14.57 -2.44
CA SER A 58 17.95 -15.29 -1.30
C SER A 58 16.41 -15.29 -1.33
N ALA A 59 15.79 -16.36 -0.83
CA ALA A 59 14.33 -16.46 -0.75
C ALA A 59 13.71 -15.33 0.11
N LEU A 60 14.39 -14.92 1.18
CA LEU A 60 13.96 -13.81 2.05
C LEU A 60 14.01 -12.47 1.31
N PHE A 61 15.06 -12.21 0.54
CA PHE A 61 15.18 -10.99 -0.26
C PHE A 61 14.08 -10.93 -1.33
N SER A 62 13.82 -12.04 -2.04
CA SER A 62 12.72 -12.12 -3.00
C SER A 62 11.36 -11.88 -2.35
N PHE A 63 11.12 -12.41 -1.14
CA PHE A 63 9.90 -12.14 -0.39
C PHE A 63 9.74 -10.65 -0.02
N MET A 64 10.79 -10.02 0.51
CA MET A 64 10.77 -8.59 0.82
C MET A 64 10.57 -7.72 -0.43
N LEU A 65 11.19 -8.10 -1.55
CA LEU A 65 10.99 -7.44 -2.83
C LEU A 65 9.53 -7.55 -3.30
N ILE A 66 8.90 -8.70 -3.13
CA ILE A 66 7.46 -8.89 -3.42
C ILE A 66 6.60 -8.00 -2.52
N LEU A 67 6.90 -7.90 -1.22
CA LEU A 67 6.17 -6.99 -0.29
C LEU A 67 6.23 -5.53 -0.75
N SER A 68 7.42 -5.07 -1.13
CA SER A 68 7.63 -3.73 -1.68
C SER A 68 6.82 -3.51 -2.96
N ASN A 69 6.88 -4.48 -3.89
CA ASN A 69 6.15 -4.42 -5.14
C ASN A 69 4.63 -4.45 -4.96
N VAL A 70 4.12 -5.25 -4.02
CA VAL A 70 2.68 -5.32 -3.69
C VAL A 70 2.21 -4.00 -3.08
N GLY A 71 2.95 -3.43 -2.12
CA GLY A 71 2.62 -2.13 -1.56
C GLY A 71 2.61 -1.03 -2.62
N GLY A 72 3.62 -1.01 -3.50
CA GLY A 72 3.68 -0.09 -4.64
C GLY A 72 2.52 -0.28 -5.63
N ALA A 73 2.14 -1.53 -5.93
CA ALA A 73 1.02 -1.85 -6.82
C ALA A 73 -0.32 -1.36 -6.24
N ILE A 74 -0.53 -1.45 -4.93
CA ILE A 74 -1.74 -0.93 -4.28
C ILE A 74 -1.80 0.60 -4.40
N PHE A 75 -0.69 1.30 -4.14
CA PHE A 75 -0.62 2.75 -4.34
C PHE A 75 -0.81 3.17 -5.80
N GLY A 76 -0.27 2.39 -6.75
CA GLY A 76 -0.41 2.65 -8.18
C GLY A 76 -1.84 2.46 -8.69
N ASN A 77 -2.61 1.53 -8.10
CA ASN A 77 -4.00 1.28 -8.46
C ASN A 77 -5.01 2.08 -7.63
N LEU A 78 -4.59 2.80 -6.59
CA LEU A 78 -5.45 3.58 -5.71
C LEU A 78 -6.45 4.52 -6.43
N PRO A 79 -6.13 5.14 -7.58
CA PRO A 79 -7.11 5.94 -8.33
C PRO A 79 -8.27 5.14 -8.96
N LEU A 80 -8.13 3.82 -9.06
CA LEU A 80 -9.09 2.90 -9.67
C LEU A 80 -9.93 2.12 -8.65
N ILE A 81 -9.51 2.07 -7.38
CA ILE A 81 -10.18 1.38 -6.25
C ILE A 81 -10.99 2.38 -5.44
#